data_AF-A0A259ME92-F1
#
_entry.id   AF-A0A259ME92-F1
#
_cell.length_a   1.000
_cell.length_b   1.000
_cell.length_c   1.000
_cell.angle_alpha   90.00
_cell.angle_beta   90.00
_cell.angle_gamma   90.00
#
_symmetry.space_group_name_H-M   'P 1'
#
loop_
_entity.id
_entity.type
_entity.pdbx_description
1 polymer ?
#
loop_
_entity_poly.entity_id
_entity_poly.type
_entity_poly.pdbx_seq_one_letter_code
_entity_poly.pdbx_strand_id
1 'polypeptide(L)' 'MITQLDPPLPLETPKGPGLAHFVIDYGPESHLLWVVFLDEGGACWTVPNPEIRIQSNWSMRRREKVAAC' A
#
# COMPACT_ATOMS: atom_id res chain seq x y z
N MET A 1 -8.82 12.83 9.05
CA MET A 1 -8.48 11.92 10.18
C MET A 1 -7.22 11.15 9.84
N ILE A 2 -6.32 10.96 10.80
CA ILE A 2 -5.17 10.05 10.64
C ILE A 2 -5.38 8.84 11.55
N THR A 3 -5.20 7.64 11.00
CA THR A 3 -5.35 6.37 11.70
C THR A 3 -4.05 5.60 11.59
N GLN A 4 -3.46 5.25 12.73
CA GLN A 4 -2.30 4.35 12.77
C GLN A 4 -2.76 2.90 12.58
N LEU A 5 -2.04 2.16 11.75
CA LEU A 5 -2.25 0.73 11.55
C LEU A 5 -1.39 -0.05 12.55
N ASP A 6 -2.02 -0.99 13.25
CA ASP A 6 -1.34 -1.89 14.17
C ASP A 6 -1.95 -3.31 14.00
N PRO A 7 -1.25 -4.24 13.31
CA PRO A 7 0.11 -4.12 12.75
C PRO A 7 0.16 -3.31 11.44
N PRO A 8 1.36 -2.81 11.04
CA PRO A 8 1.55 -2.17 9.73
C PRO A 8 1.28 -3.17 8.59
N LEU A 9 0.71 -2.68 7.50
CA LEU A 9 0.26 -3.51 6.38
C LEU A 9 1.26 -3.50 5.22
N PRO A 10 1.69 -4.67 4.70
CA PRO A 10 2.56 -4.73 3.54
C PRO A 10 1.79 -4.44 2.25
N LEU A 11 2.28 -3.44 1.51
CA LEU A 11 1.67 -2.94 0.27
C LEU A 11 2.70 -2.86 -0.86
N GLU A 12 2.19 -3.01 -2.07
CA GLU A 12 2.83 -2.64 -3.33
C GLU A 12 2.38 -1.24 -3.73
N THR A 13 3.34 -0.40 -4.12
CA THR A 13 3.10 0.97 -4.60
C THR A 13 3.80 1.19 -5.95
N PRO A 14 3.48 2.26 -6.69
CA PRO A 14 4.21 2.58 -7.93
C PRO A 14 5.72 2.82 -7.72
N LYS A 15 6.15 3.09 -6.48
CA LYS A 15 7.56 3.29 -6.11
C LYS A 15 8.24 2.03 -5.57
N GLY A 16 7.50 0.92 -5.45
CA GLY A 16 7.99 -0.33 -4.89
C GLY A 16 7.20 -0.81 -3.67
N PRO A 17 7.57 -1.97 -3.11
CA PRO A 17 6.95 -2.52 -1.92
C PRO A 17 7.32 -1.72 -0.67
N GLY A 18 6.46 -1.77 0.34
CA GLY A 18 6.71 -1.15 1.63
C GLY A 18 5.63 -1.46 2.66
N LEU A 19 5.82 -0.90 3.85
CA LEU A 19 4.93 -1.06 4.99
C LEU A 19 4.10 0.21 5.24
N ALA A 20 2.79 0.09 5.12
CA ALA A 20 1.86 1.14 5.49
C ALA A 20 1.69 1.22 7.00
N HIS A 21 1.93 2.42 7.55
CA HIS A 21 1.82 2.69 8.99
C HIS A 21 0.61 3.57 9.32
N PHE A 22 0.18 4.40 8.37
CA PHE A 22 -0.95 5.30 8.58
C PHE A 22 -1.87 5.35 7.37
N VAL A 23 -3.15 5.57 7.64
CA VAL A 23 -4.16 5.94 6.66
C VAL A 23 -4.68 7.33 7.02
N ILE A 24 -4.70 8.21 6.03
CA ILE A 24 -5.23 9.57 6.14
C ILE A 24 -6.52 9.63 5.34
N ASP A 25 -7.60 9.99 6.01
CA ASP A 25 -8.92 10.20 5.42
C ASP A 25 -9.25 11.69 5.41
N TYR A 26 -9.41 12.25 4.20
CA TYR A 26 -9.83 13.64 3.98
C TYR A 26 -11.33 13.80 3.77
N GLY A 27 -12.09 12.70 3.70
CA GLY A 27 -13.54 12.69 3.54
C GLY A 27 -14.00 12.25 2.13
N PRO A 28 -15.32 12.38 1.84
CA PRO A 28 -15.98 11.71 0.71
C PRO A 28 -15.45 12.06 -0.69
N GLU A 29 -14.90 13.27 -0.87
CA GLU A 29 -14.43 13.75 -2.18
C GLU A 29 -12.93 13.55 -2.38
N SER A 30 -12.25 12.85 -1.47
CA SER A 30 -10.82 12.60 -1.52
C SER A 30 -10.50 11.12 -1.45
N HIS A 31 -9.40 10.72 -2.08
CA HIS A 31 -8.89 9.37 -1.87
C HIS A 31 -8.33 9.23 -0.45
N LEU A 32 -8.54 8.04 0.14
CA LEU A 32 -7.74 7.63 1.29
C LEU A 32 -6.27 7.65 0.88
N LEU A 33 -5.45 8.29 1.70
CA LEU A 33 -4.01 8.33 1.48
C LEU A 33 -3.32 7.39 2.45
N TRP A 34 -2.33 6.67 1.94
CA TRP A 34 -1.58 5.67 2.69
C TRP A 34 -0.15 6.15 2.89
N VAL A 35 0.29 6.21 4.14
CA VAL A 35 1.68 6.54 4.48
C VAL A 35 2.46 5.24 4.54
N VAL A 36 3.34 5.07 3.55
CA VAL A 36 4.11 3.85 3.32
C VAL A 36 5.60 4.16 3.48
N PHE A 37 6.28 3.37 4.29
CA PHE A 37 7.73 3.34 4.33
C PHE A 37 8.20 2.27 3.34
N LEU A 38 8.94 2.68 2.32
CA LEU A 38 9.43 1.78 1.28
C LEU A 38 10.54 0.89 1.84
N ASP A 39 10.52 -0.39 1.43
CA ASP A 39 11.54 -1.36 1.84
C ASP A 39 12.93 -0.94 1.30
N GLU A 40 12.98 -0.39 0.09
CA GLU A 40 14.19 0.15 -0.49
C GLU A 40 14.46 1.58 0.01
N GLY A 41 15.58 1.75 0.74
CA GLY A 41 16.05 3.06 1.20
C GLY A 41 15.26 3.70 2.35
N GLY A 42 14.17 3.08 2.81
CA GLY A 42 13.38 3.56 3.96
C GLY A 42 12.64 4.88 3.71
N ALA A 43 12.48 5.28 2.44
CA ALA A 43 11.81 6.54 2.11
C ALA A 43 10.33 6.48 2.52
N CYS A 44 9.87 7.55 3.16
CA CYS A 44 8.46 7.73 3.51
C CYS A 44 7.71 8.39 2.35
N TRP A 45 6.65 7.74 1.88
CA TRP A 45 5.78 8.25 0.82
C TRP A 45 4.32 8.19 1.20
N THR A 46 3.54 9.12 0.64
CA THR A 46 2.09 9.11 0.72
C THR A 46 1.52 8.72 -0.63
N VAL A 47 0.70 7.68 -0.67
CA VAL A 47 0.18 7.09 -1.93
C VAL A 47 -1.35 7.03 -1.88
N PRO A 48 -2.07 7.45 -2.95
CA PRO A 48 -3.52 7.41 -2.96
C PRO A 48 -4.06 5.99 -3.13
N ASN A 49 -5.24 5.73 -2.58
CA ASN A 49 -5.87 4.41 -2.56
C ASN A 49 -5.94 3.67 -3.93
N PRO A 50 -6.22 4.33 -5.07
CA PRO A 50 -6.25 3.65 -6.36
C PRO A 50 -4.91 3.06 -6.81
N GLU A 51 -3.80 3.55 -6.28
CA GLU A 51 -2.43 3.19 -6.68
C GLU A 51 -1.80 2.09 -5.83
N ILE A 52 -2.37 1.79 -4.66
CA ILE A 52 -1.83 0.76 -3.76
C ILE A 52 -2.43 -0.63 -4.02
N ARG A 53 -1.66 -1.69 -3.83
CA ARG A 53 -2.15 -3.08 -3.87
C ARG A 53 -1.59 -3.84 -2.67
N ILE A 54 -2.37 -4.76 -2.09
CA ILE A 54 -1.79 -5.72 -1.14
C ILE A 54 -0.77 -6.61 -1.87
N GLN A 55 0.29 -7.01 -1.16
CA GLN A 55 1.30 -7.95 -1.67
C GLN A 55 0.65 -9.25 -2.16
N SER A 56 1.27 -9.85 -3.18
CA SER A 56 0.86 -11.16 -3.69
C SER A 56 1.19 -12.26 -2.68
N ASN A 57 0.40 -13.33 -2.69
CA ASN A 57 0.65 -14.50 -1.85
C ASN A 57 0.68 -15.74 -2.74
N TRP A 58 1.89 -16.25 -2.99
CA TRP A 58 2.13 -17.37 -3.90
C TRP A 58 1.58 -18.70 -3.35
N SER A 59 1.73 -18.97 -2.05
CA SER A 59 1.25 -20.22 -1.44
C SER A 59 -0.28 -20.32 -1.47
N MET A 60 -0.96 -19.17 -1.40
CA MET A 60 -2.41 -19.05 -1.50
C MET A 60 -2.88 -18.72 -2.93
N ARG A 61 -1.97 -18.66 -3.92
CA ARG A 61 -2.24 -18.26 -5.32
C ARG A 61 -3.04 -16.95 -5.46
N ARG A 62 -2.88 -16.03 -4.52
CA ARG A 62 -3.59 -14.73 -4.52
C ARG A 62 -2.77 -13.72 -5.31
N ARG A 63 -3.34 -13.22 -6.41
CA ARG A 63 -2.71 -12.24 -7.32
C ARG A 63 -1.36 -12.69 -7.85
N GLU A 64 -1.26 -13.95 -8.28
CA GLU A 64 -0.22 -14.30 -9.25
C GLU A 64 -0.42 -13.39 -10.46
N LYS A 65 0.64 -12.69 -10.90
CA LYS A 65 0.58 -11.92 -12.14
C LYS A 65 0.07 -12.87 -13.22
N VAL A 66 -1.15 -12.66 -13.71
CA VAL A 66 -1.60 -13.35 -14.92
C VAL A 66 -0.60 -12.88 -15.97
N ALA A 67 0.26 -13.79 -16.42
CA ALA A 67 1.15 -13.51 -17.54
C ALA A 67 0.25 -13.06 -18.70
N ALA A 68 0.45 -11.84 -19.18
CA ALA A 68 -0.25 -11.38 -20.37
C ALA A 68 0.17 -12.30 -21.52
N CYS A 69 -0.80 -13.01 -22.09
CA CYS A 69 -0.64 -13.78 -23.33
C CYS A 69 -0.43 -12.84 -24.52
#